data_AF-A0A351CE56-F1
#
_entry.id   AF-A0A351CE56-F1
#
_cell.length_a   1.000
_cell.length_b   1.000
_cell.length_c   1.000
_cell.angle_alpha   90.00
_cell.angle_beta   90.00
_cell.angle_gamma   90.00
#
_symmetry.space_group_name_H-M   'P 1'
#
loop_
_entity.id
_entity.type
_entity.pdbx_description
1 polymer ?
#
loop_
_entity_poly.entity_id
_entity_poly.type
_entity_poly.pdbx_seq_one_letter_code
_entity_poly.pdbx_strand_id
1 'polypeptide(L)'
;MMKNLNDQNLIDALKEVRADIPRVMDVLGLYRHKETEPWAQTIDKKLLTKLSPDFPLMATICGGGSSGKSTLFNSIVGEELSPVGGSAGLNRRVLFSAHEELFKKPDFLFSLFEPFGTSPHPLKNKDELTTPGHPVYVSSNAVPKNLVLMDTPDFDTGAKGVYINREVSRQALESSDILIYIFTNSNYNNRENTDFISEMLTSIGMRKCFLIYRVYPSFETREVQEHAMTVAGNLYGSVADQYVLGVYRTDEDNAVASGEKFMTLRPVRKEDPSFLDALKRIDTQKLRLELLSSILNDVLTRSQELLGQIKISNQELHLYLDALQTAQSHCVHESLQHFPVDRVMKRFVDIWMSTDPPFVKAMRKTGNVIEFPFKVLVSTAKKIKGTFLDKEKQVDRENFNDVVKEDLL
;
A
#
# COMPACT_ATOMS: atom_id res chain seq x y z
N MET A 1 4.23 27.81 1.02
CA MET A 1 5.16 27.70 2.16
C MET A 1 5.70 26.26 2.26
N MET A 2 6.27 25.71 1.18
CA MET A 2 6.94 24.40 1.15
C MET A 2 8.28 24.59 0.42
N LYS A 3 9.24 25.28 1.06
CA LYS A 3 10.50 25.67 0.40
C LYS A 3 11.59 24.60 0.42
N ASN A 4 11.38 23.45 1.09
CA ASN A 4 12.28 22.30 1.02
C ASN A 4 11.45 21.01 1.19
N LEU A 5 11.19 20.29 0.08
CA LEU A 5 10.61 18.93 0.15
C LEU A 5 11.62 17.89 0.63
N ASN A 6 12.89 18.28 0.74
CA ASN A 6 13.98 17.47 1.28
C ASN A 6 14.23 17.78 2.77
N ASP A 7 13.21 18.25 3.49
CA ASP A 7 13.31 18.42 4.94
C ASP A 7 13.53 17.05 5.57
N GLN A 8 14.70 16.87 6.18
CA GLN A 8 15.10 15.62 6.83
C GLN A 8 14.02 15.16 7.83
N ASN A 9 13.32 16.11 8.48
CA ASN A 9 12.23 15.81 9.40
C ASN A 9 11.02 15.14 8.70
N LEU A 10 10.70 15.55 7.46
CA LEU A 10 9.61 14.94 6.69
C LEU A 10 9.97 13.51 6.30
N ILE A 11 11.19 13.30 5.83
CA ILE A 11 11.68 11.96 5.45
C ILE A 11 11.68 11.03 6.66
N ASP A 12 12.15 11.51 7.81
CA ASP A 12 12.22 10.71 9.03
C ASP A 12 10.81 10.41 9.58
N ALA A 13 9.90 11.38 9.56
CA ALA A 13 8.49 11.15 9.90
C ALA A 13 7.82 10.12 8.96
N LEU A 14 8.07 10.19 7.65
CA LEU A 14 7.57 9.19 6.69
C LEU A 14 8.13 7.80 6.97
N LYS A 15 9.40 7.68 7.37
CA LYS A 15 10.02 6.41 7.75
C LYS A 15 9.44 5.83 9.04
N GLU A 16 9.16 6.67 10.03
CA GLU A 16 8.48 6.26 11.27
C GLU A 16 7.08 5.74 10.96
N VAL A 17 6.27 6.52 10.24
CA VAL A 17 4.91 6.11 9.86
C VAL A 17 4.90 4.85 8.99
N ARG A 18 5.88 4.70 8.09
CA ARG A 18 6.07 3.47 7.31
C ARG A 18 6.28 2.24 8.20
N ALA A 19 7.03 2.36 9.30
CA ALA A 19 7.41 1.25 10.17
C ALA A 19 6.37 0.95 11.27
N ASP A 20 5.83 1.99 11.91
CA ASP A 20 5.01 1.85 13.11
C ASP A 20 3.58 1.41 12.81
N ILE A 21 2.98 1.87 11.71
CA ILE A 21 1.61 1.46 11.34
C ILE A 21 1.50 -0.06 11.19
N PRO A 22 2.35 -0.74 10.38
CA PRO A 22 2.28 -2.20 10.27
C PRO A 22 2.49 -2.91 11.61
N ARG A 23 3.42 -2.42 12.43
CA ARG A 23 3.71 -2.99 13.75
C ARG A 23 2.51 -2.92 14.69
N VAL A 24 1.83 -1.78 14.75
CA VAL A 24 0.65 -1.60 15.61
C VAL A 24 -0.52 -2.44 15.10
N MET A 25 -0.73 -2.50 13.78
CA MET A 25 -1.75 -3.34 13.17
C MET A 25 -1.54 -4.83 13.49
N ASP A 26 -0.28 -5.29 13.50
CA ASP A 26 0.07 -6.67 13.85
C ASP A 26 -0.23 -6.98 15.32
N VAL A 27 0.21 -6.09 16.23
CA VAL A 27 -0.04 -6.23 17.68
C VAL A 27 -1.54 -6.26 18.00
N LEU A 28 -2.33 -5.43 17.31
CA LEU A 28 -3.78 -5.35 17.52
C LEU A 28 -4.58 -6.36 16.68
N GLY A 29 -3.93 -7.14 15.81
CA GLY A 29 -4.60 -8.13 14.97
C GLY A 29 -5.58 -7.54 13.95
N LEU A 30 -5.34 -6.32 13.47
CA LEU A 30 -6.24 -5.59 12.56
C LEU A 30 -6.25 -6.14 11.13
N TYR A 31 -5.30 -7.01 10.78
CA TYR A 31 -5.18 -7.64 9.45
C TYR A 31 -6.28 -8.66 9.10
N ARG A 32 -7.26 -8.90 9.99
CA ARG A 32 -8.36 -9.85 9.71
C ARG A 32 -9.29 -9.38 8.60
N HIS A 33 -9.33 -8.09 8.31
CA HIS A 33 -10.11 -7.54 7.19
C HIS A 33 -9.18 -7.33 5.99
N LYS A 34 -9.42 -8.14 4.95
CA LYS A 34 -8.70 -8.13 3.66
C LYS A 34 -8.66 -6.74 3.04
N GLU A 35 -7.58 -6.53 2.27
CA GLU A 35 -7.29 -5.36 1.41
C GLU A 35 -6.50 -4.23 2.08
N THR A 36 -5.25 -4.53 2.42
CA THR A 36 -4.22 -3.48 2.44
C THR A 36 -3.08 -3.93 1.54
N GLU A 37 -2.95 -3.29 0.38
CA GLU A 37 -1.63 -3.15 -0.27
C GLU A 37 -0.64 -2.75 0.83
N PRO A 38 0.54 -3.40 0.98
CA PRO A 38 1.35 -3.17 2.16
C PRO A 38 1.68 -1.69 2.26
N TRP A 39 1.17 -1.02 3.29
CA TRP A 39 1.37 0.40 3.57
C TRP A 39 2.81 0.85 3.30
N ALA A 40 3.77 0.02 3.73
CA ALA A 40 5.18 0.24 3.48
C ALA A 40 5.55 0.31 2.00
N GLN A 41 5.01 -0.56 1.14
CA GLN A 41 5.26 -0.54 -0.32
C GLN A 41 4.75 0.76 -0.95
N THR A 42 3.62 1.27 -0.46
CA THR A 42 3.09 2.57 -0.90
C THR A 42 4.06 3.71 -0.58
N ILE A 43 4.53 3.78 0.67
CA ILE A 43 5.46 4.84 1.10
C ILE A 43 6.79 4.71 0.35
N ASP A 44 7.33 3.49 0.23
CA ASP A 44 8.60 3.22 -0.43
C ASP A 44 8.55 3.58 -1.91
N LYS A 45 7.62 2.99 -2.66
CA LYS A 45 7.59 3.11 -4.12
C LYS A 45 7.01 4.42 -4.62
N LYS A 46 6.06 5.02 -3.90
CA LYS A 46 5.32 6.20 -4.39
C LYS A 46 5.76 7.52 -3.75
N LEU A 47 6.30 7.52 -2.53
CA LEU A 47 6.79 8.74 -1.88
C LEU A 47 8.31 8.82 -1.88
N LEU A 48 8.99 7.89 -1.22
CA LEU A 48 10.43 8.02 -0.92
C LEU A 48 11.28 8.11 -2.19
N THR A 49 10.96 7.31 -3.23
CA THR A 49 11.62 7.37 -4.54
C THR A 49 11.43 8.71 -5.27
N LYS A 50 10.34 9.43 -5.00
CA LYS A 50 9.94 10.66 -5.71
C LYS A 50 10.38 11.95 -5.01
N LEU A 51 11.05 11.86 -3.85
CA LEU A 51 11.51 13.03 -3.08
C LEU A 51 12.77 13.70 -3.66
N SER A 52 13.39 13.14 -4.71
CA SER A 52 14.49 13.79 -5.41
C SER A 52 13.98 14.81 -6.45
N PRO A 53 14.09 16.13 -6.21
CA PRO A 53 13.55 17.15 -7.11
C PRO A 53 14.25 17.16 -8.47
N ASP A 54 15.51 16.73 -8.54
CA ASP A 54 16.34 16.77 -9.75
C ASP A 54 16.21 15.52 -10.64
N PHE A 55 15.39 14.53 -10.22
CA PHE A 55 15.16 13.33 -11.03
C PHE A 55 14.27 13.67 -12.25
N PRO A 56 14.51 13.13 -13.45
CA PRO A 56 13.62 13.31 -14.60
C PRO A 56 12.18 12.83 -14.33
N LEU A 57 11.18 13.36 -15.05
CA LEU A 57 9.83 12.80 -14.98
C LEU A 57 9.79 11.41 -15.61
N MET A 58 9.13 10.48 -14.94
CA MET A 58 8.90 9.12 -15.43
C MET A 58 7.58 9.07 -16.22
N ALA A 59 7.65 8.87 -17.54
CA ALA A 59 6.48 8.79 -18.42
C ALA A 59 6.32 7.39 -19.00
N THR A 60 5.23 6.71 -18.65
CA THR A 60 4.96 5.34 -19.12
C THR A 60 3.94 5.33 -20.22
N ILE A 61 4.28 4.67 -21.33
CA ILE A 61 3.32 4.31 -22.36
C ILE A 61 2.61 3.04 -21.91
N CYS A 62 1.29 3.09 -21.82
CA CYS A 62 0.45 1.97 -21.43
C CYS A 62 -0.85 1.93 -22.25
N GLY A 63 -1.53 0.79 -22.23
CA GLY A 63 -2.67 0.53 -23.10
C GLY A 63 -2.88 -0.97 -23.26
N GLY A 64 -4.07 -1.37 -23.69
CA GLY A 64 -4.39 -2.79 -23.91
C GLY A 64 -3.52 -3.45 -24.97
N GLY A 65 -3.61 -4.76 -25.09
CA GLY A 65 -2.89 -5.55 -26.09
C GLY A 65 -3.11 -5.02 -27.51
N SER A 66 -2.03 -4.98 -28.30
CA SER A 66 -2.05 -4.52 -29.71
C SER A 66 -2.56 -3.08 -29.94
N SER A 67 -2.59 -2.23 -28.90
CA SER A 67 -2.97 -0.81 -29.01
C SER A 67 -1.95 0.05 -29.77
N GLY A 68 -0.69 -0.38 -29.83
CA GLY A 68 0.40 0.33 -30.51
C GLY A 68 1.39 1.02 -29.58
N LYS A 69 1.56 0.54 -28.35
CA LYS A 69 2.53 1.08 -27.35
C LYS A 69 3.96 1.16 -27.89
N SER A 70 4.50 0.04 -28.35
CA SER A 70 5.87 -0.03 -28.89
C SER A 70 6.05 0.79 -30.17
N THR A 71 5.02 0.87 -31.01
CA THR A 71 5.00 1.75 -32.19
C THR A 71 5.04 3.21 -31.79
N LEU A 72 4.24 3.61 -30.78
CA LEU A 72 4.25 4.96 -30.23
C LEU A 72 5.60 5.29 -29.59
N PHE A 73 6.20 4.37 -28.85
CA PHE A 73 7.54 4.52 -28.28
C PHE A 73 8.58 4.79 -29.38
N ASN A 74 8.63 3.93 -30.40
CA ASN A 74 9.54 4.08 -31.53
C ASN A 74 9.33 5.42 -32.27
N SER A 75 8.08 5.86 -32.41
CA SER A 75 7.75 7.16 -33.01
C SER A 75 8.21 8.36 -32.21
N ILE A 76 8.13 8.31 -30.87
CA ILE A 76 8.62 9.40 -30.00
C ILE A 76 10.14 9.44 -30.04
N VAL A 77 10.78 8.26 -30.03
CA VAL A 77 12.23 8.10 -30.03
C VAL A 77 12.85 8.37 -31.42
N GLY A 78 12.08 8.19 -32.49
CA GLY A 78 12.54 8.34 -33.87
C GLY A 78 13.38 7.17 -34.39
N GLU A 79 13.40 6.06 -33.65
CA GLU A 79 14.17 4.86 -33.95
C GLU A 79 13.33 3.62 -33.66
N GLU A 80 13.48 2.57 -34.45
CA GLU A 80 12.90 1.28 -34.13
C GLU A 80 13.75 0.64 -33.03
N LEU A 81 13.33 0.67 -31.77
CA LEU A 81 14.07 0.06 -30.65
C LEU A 81 13.24 -0.99 -29.90
N SER A 82 11.93 -0.81 -29.86
CA SER A 82 10.99 -1.78 -29.31
C SER A 82 10.37 -2.63 -30.44
N PRO A 83 10.19 -3.96 -30.26
CA PRO A 83 9.60 -4.81 -31.29
C PRO A 83 8.14 -4.43 -31.57
N VAL A 84 7.78 -4.38 -32.85
CA VAL A 84 6.41 -4.11 -33.32
C VAL A 84 5.90 -5.31 -34.10
N GLY A 85 4.61 -5.62 -33.97
CA GLY A 85 3.99 -6.74 -34.67
C GLY A 85 2.50 -6.88 -34.38
N GLY A 86 1.81 -7.71 -35.16
CA GLY A 86 0.36 -7.93 -35.05
C GLY A 86 -0.08 -8.80 -33.86
N SER A 87 0.86 -9.43 -33.16
CA SER A 87 0.56 -10.33 -32.04
C SER A 87 0.60 -9.58 -30.71
N ALA A 88 -0.47 -9.72 -29.92
CA ALA A 88 -0.50 -9.25 -28.54
C ALA A 88 0.52 -10.03 -27.68
N GLY A 89 1.06 -9.38 -26.65
CA GLY A 89 2.02 -9.97 -25.71
C GLY A 89 3.44 -10.12 -26.26
N LEU A 90 3.77 -9.46 -27.39
CA LEU A 90 5.09 -9.52 -28.00
C LEU A 90 6.18 -8.97 -27.08
N ASN A 91 5.93 -7.81 -26.47
CA ASN A 91 6.85 -7.22 -25.50
C ASN A 91 6.64 -7.83 -24.10
N ARG A 92 7.73 -8.29 -23.48
CA ARG A 92 7.75 -9.02 -22.20
C ARG A 92 8.68 -8.37 -21.16
N ARG A 93 9.32 -7.24 -21.50
CA ARG A 93 10.19 -6.46 -20.59
C ARG A 93 9.85 -4.98 -20.68
N VAL A 94 10.16 -4.22 -19.63
CA VAL A 94 10.11 -2.75 -19.68
C VAL A 94 11.35 -2.24 -20.40
N LEU A 95 11.16 -1.31 -21.35
CA LEU A 95 12.24 -0.61 -22.03
C LEU A 95 12.25 0.86 -21.60
N PHE A 96 13.35 1.31 -21.00
CA PHE A 96 13.59 2.71 -20.69
C PHE A 96 14.30 3.42 -21.84
N SER A 97 13.88 4.63 -22.17
CA SER A 97 14.64 5.56 -23.00
C SER A 97 14.75 6.93 -22.36
N ALA A 98 15.95 7.48 -22.38
CA ALA A 98 16.24 8.80 -21.83
C ALA A 98 17.38 9.46 -22.62
N HIS A 99 17.53 10.77 -22.46
CA HIS A 99 18.64 11.50 -23.07
C HIS A 99 19.99 10.99 -22.53
N GLU A 100 21.00 10.89 -23.40
CA GLU A 100 22.31 10.31 -23.06
C GLU A 100 23.02 10.94 -21.85
N GLU A 101 22.76 12.23 -21.57
CA GLU A 101 23.37 12.96 -20.46
C GLU A 101 22.89 12.45 -19.11
N LEU A 102 21.68 11.88 -19.04
CA LEU A 102 21.14 11.30 -17.82
C LEU A 102 21.88 10.01 -17.47
N PHE A 103 22.21 9.19 -18.46
CA PHE A 103 22.96 7.94 -18.25
C PHE A 103 24.43 8.15 -17.88
N LYS A 104 24.97 9.35 -18.07
CA LYS A 104 26.32 9.73 -17.61
C LYS A 104 26.35 10.10 -16.11
N LYS A 105 25.18 10.26 -15.46
CA LYS A 105 25.11 10.57 -14.03
C LYS A 105 25.33 9.30 -13.20
N PRO A 106 26.26 9.28 -12.23
CA PRO A 106 26.69 8.06 -11.53
C PRO A 106 25.55 7.25 -10.89
N ASP A 107 24.63 7.92 -10.22
CA ASP A 107 23.60 7.24 -9.42
C ASP A 107 22.25 7.13 -10.15
N PHE A 108 22.09 7.80 -11.31
CA PHE A 108 20.81 7.88 -12.00
C PHE A 108 20.30 6.51 -12.44
N LEU A 109 21.18 5.70 -13.05
CA LEU A 109 20.83 4.36 -13.49
C LEU A 109 20.42 3.46 -12.32
N PHE A 110 21.10 3.55 -11.19
CA PHE A 110 20.76 2.76 -10.01
C PHE A 110 19.38 3.15 -9.49
N SER A 111 19.12 4.45 -9.30
CA SER A 111 17.81 4.96 -8.86
C SER A 111 16.68 4.64 -9.85
N LEU A 112 16.96 4.62 -11.15
CA LEU A 112 15.97 4.27 -12.19
C LEU A 112 15.52 2.81 -12.09
N PHE A 113 16.43 1.90 -11.73
CA PHE A 113 16.17 0.46 -11.68
C PHE A 113 15.84 -0.07 -10.27
N GLU A 114 16.05 0.73 -9.22
CA GLU A 114 15.72 0.40 -7.83
C GLU A 114 14.28 -0.12 -7.65
N PRO A 115 13.22 0.49 -8.24
CA PRO A 115 11.84 0.02 -8.07
C PRO A 115 11.60 -1.41 -8.60
N PHE A 116 12.47 -1.87 -9.50
CA PHE A 116 12.40 -3.20 -10.12
C PHE A 116 13.31 -4.22 -9.42
N GLY A 117 14.16 -3.78 -8.49
CA GLY A 117 15.07 -4.66 -7.74
C GLY A 117 16.17 -5.30 -8.59
N THR A 118 16.58 -4.62 -9.66
CA THR A 118 17.49 -5.18 -10.68
C THR A 118 18.67 -4.27 -10.95
N SER A 119 19.79 -4.84 -11.41
CA SER A 119 20.89 -4.03 -11.93
C SER A 119 20.57 -3.50 -13.33
N PRO A 120 20.98 -2.26 -13.66
CA PRO A 120 20.78 -1.68 -14.98
C PRO A 120 21.40 -2.54 -16.09
N HIS A 121 20.65 -2.80 -17.17
CA HIS A 121 21.14 -3.53 -18.33
C HIS A 121 20.86 -2.76 -19.63
N PRO A 122 21.88 -2.39 -20.43
CA PRO A 122 21.64 -1.76 -21.71
C PRO A 122 21.03 -2.76 -22.68
N LEU A 123 20.10 -2.31 -23.53
CA LEU A 123 19.53 -3.11 -24.61
C LEU A 123 20.63 -3.47 -25.62
N LYS A 124 20.88 -4.76 -25.87
CA LYS A 124 21.86 -5.20 -26.87
C LYS A 124 21.17 -5.64 -28.16
N ASN A 125 20.03 -6.31 -28.03
CA ASN A 125 19.17 -6.72 -29.15
C ASN A 125 17.69 -6.52 -28.79
N LYS A 126 16.89 -6.02 -29.73
CA LYS A 126 15.43 -5.89 -29.61
C LYS A 126 14.74 -7.21 -29.25
N ASP A 127 15.30 -8.34 -29.70
CA ASP A 127 14.75 -9.67 -29.40
C ASP A 127 14.72 -9.96 -27.89
N GLU A 128 15.59 -9.31 -27.09
CA GLU A 128 15.56 -9.44 -25.64
C GLU A 128 14.20 -9.05 -25.05
N LEU A 129 13.55 -8.03 -25.64
CA LEU A 129 12.23 -7.55 -25.24
C LEU A 129 11.13 -8.58 -25.51
N THR A 130 11.36 -9.56 -26.38
CA THR A 130 10.38 -10.63 -26.67
C THR A 130 10.43 -11.82 -25.71
N THR A 131 11.42 -11.82 -24.80
CA THR A 131 11.63 -12.89 -23.81
C THR A 131 11.46 -12.36 -22.39
N PRO A 132 10.95 -13.17 -21.43
CA PRO A 132 10.94 -12.76 -20.03
C PRO A 132 12.32 -12.34 -19.53
N GLY A 133 12.36 -11.35 -18.65
CA GLY A 133 13.58 -10.93 -17.96
C GLY A 133 13.46 -9.56 -17.33
N HIS A 134 14.59 -9.03 -16.87
CA HIS A 134 14.66 -7.73 -16.23
C HIS A 134 14.46 -6.59 -17.23
N PRO A 135 14.02 -5.41 -16.76
CA PRO A 135 13.99 -4.21 -17.59
C PRO A 135 15.34 -3.91 -18.25
N VAL A 136 15.31 -3.19 -19.36
CA VAL A 136 16.49 -2.78 -20.13
C VAL A 136 16.40 -1.30 -20.52
N TYR A 137 17.52 -0.65 -20.81
CA TYR A 137 17.55 0.76 -21.18
C TYR A 137 18.29 1.03 -22.49
N VAL A 138 17.94 2.14 -23.14
CA VAL A 138 18.61 2.66 -24.34
C VAL A 138 18.65 4.18 -24.30
N SER A 139 19.69 4.79 -24.85
CA SER A 139 19.80 6.25 -24.96
C SER A 139 19.21 6.79 -26.24
N SER A 140 18.45 7.89 -26.16
CA SER A 140 18.01 8.64 -27.33
C SER A 140 17.97 10.14 -27.05
N ASN A 141 18.51 10.91 -27.99
CA ASN A 141 18.49 12.38 -27.94
C ASN A 141 17.14 12.99 -28.35
N ALA A 142 16.21 12.17 -28.87
CA ALA A 142 14.85 12.62 -29.17
C ALA A 142 13.99 12.77 -27.90
N VAL A 143 14.31 12.03 -26.84
CA VAL A 143 13.64 12.13 -25.54
C VAL A 143 14.06 13.44 -24.84
N PRO A 144 13.12 14.27 -24.37
CA PRO A 144 13.45 15.48 -23.63
C PRO A 144 14.38 15.21 -22.42
N LYS A 145 15.35 16.10 -22.17
CA LYS A 145 16.36 15.94 -21.10
C LYS A 145 15.79 15.80 -19.68
N ASN A 146 14.54 16.22 -19.49
CA ASN A 146 13.81 16.18 -18.23
C ASN A 146 12.82 15.01 -18.14
N LEU A 147 12.88 14.04 -19.06
CA LEU A 147 11.96 12.91 -19.17
C LEU A 147 12.71 11.58 -19.30
N VAL A 148 12.13 10.53 -18.72
CA VAL A 148 12.41 9.12 -19.04
C VAL A 148 11.12 8.53 -19.60
N LEU A 149 11.22 7.95 -20.79
CA LEU A 149 10.12 7.27 -21.45
C LEU A 149 10.20 5.77 -21.18
N MET A 150 9.08 5.13 -20.85
CA MET A 150 8.97 3.69 -20.66
C MET A 150 8.00 3.08 -21.67
N ASP A 151 8.45 2.08 -22.42
CA ASP A 151 7.56 1.13 -23.08
C ASP A 151 7.28 -0.05 -22.15
N THR A 152 6.03 -0.48 -22.08
CA THR A 152 5.57 -1.51 -21.15
C THR A 152 4.99 -2.74 -21.85
N PRO A 153 5.20 -3.94 -21.29
CA PRO A 153 4.44 -5.12 -21.69
C PRO A 153 2.94 -4.91 -21.52
N ASP A 154 2.15 -5.64 -22.30
CA ASP A 154 0.70 -5.65 -22.19
C ASP A 154 0.25 -6.16 -20.81
N PHE A 155 -0.54 -5.36 -20.08
CA PHE A 155 -1.06 -5.74 -18.76
C PHE A 155 -2.27 -6.68 -18.83
N ASP A 156 -2.98 -6.70 -19.96
CA ASP A 156 -4.21 -7.45 -20.22
C ASP A 156 -3.98 -8.75 -21.00
N THR A 157 -2.72 -9.13 -21.27
CA THR A 157 -2.41 -10.35 -22.04
C THR A 157 -2.04 -11.54 -21.16
N GLY A 158 -2.71 -12.67 -21.42
CA GLY A 158 -2.54 -13.92 -20.70
C GLY A 158 -3.27 -15.09 -21.36
N ALA A 159 -2.88 -16.32 -21.02
CA ALA A 159 -3.59 -17.53 -21.41
C ALA A 159 -4.35 -18.08 -20.19
N LYS A 160 -5.63 -18.43 -20.36
CA LYS A 160 -6.49 -19.01 -19.30
C LYS A 160 -6.60 -18.14 -18.03
N GLY A 161 -6.67 -16.81 -18.18
CA GLY A 161 -6.87 -15.89 -17.04
C GLY A 161 -5.62 -15.62 -16.20
N VAL A 162 -4.45 -16.13 -16.60
CA VAL A 162 -3.16 -15.79 -15.96
C VAL A 162 -2.47 -14.72 -16.78
N TYR A 163 -2.47 -13.48 -16.27
CA TYR A 163 -1.76 -12.36 -16.88
C TYR A 163 -0.25 -12.52 -16.66
N ILE A 164 0.48 -12.84 -17.74
CA ILE A 164 1.87 -13.29 -17.64
C ILE A 164 2.83 -12.13 -17.33
N ASN A 165 2.48 -10.91 -17.75
CA ASN A 165 3.33 -9.74 -17.63
C ASN A 165 2.82 -8.68 -16.64
N ARG A 166 1.70 -8.94 -15.95
CA ARG A 166 0.98 -7.93 -15.15
C ARG A 166 1.84 -7.32 -14.05
N GLU A 167 2.67 -8.11 -13.36
CA GLU A 167 3.50 -7.59 -12.27
C GLU A 167 4.57 -6.60 -12.77
N VAL A 168 5.24 -6.92 -13.88
CA VAL A 168 6.27 -6.05 -14.46
C VAL A 168 5.64 -4.76 -15.00
N SER A 169 4.49 -4.86 -15.66
CA SER A 169 3.73 -3.68 -16.11
C SER A 169 3.23 -2.86 -14.92
N ARG A 170 2.75 -3.49 -13.85
CA ARG A 170 2.32 -2.81 -12.62
C ARG A 170 3.47 -2.02 -11.99
N GLN A 171 4.65 -2.61 -11.85
CA GLN A 171 5.82 -1.92 -11.31
C GLN A 171 6.19 -0.66 -12.12
N ALA A 172 6.16 -0.75 -13.45
CA ALA A 172 6.36 0.42 -14.30
C ALA A 172 5.31 1.50 -14.08
N LEU A 173 4.02 1.13 -14.07
CA LEU A 173 2.91 2.05 -13.83
C LEU A 173 2.99 2.69 -12.44
N GLU A 174 3.36 1.94 -11.41
CA GLU A 174 3.54 2.45 -10.04
C GLU A 174 4.68 3.46 -9.92
N SER A 175 5.77 3.25 -10.65
CA SER A 175 6.93 4.14 -10.67
C SER A 175 6.70 5.44 -11.45
N SER A 176 5.66 5.48 -12.28
CA SER A 176 5.40 6.59 -13.21
C SER A 176 4.97 7.88 -12.51
N ASP A 177 5.35 9.01 -13.08
CA ASP A 177 4.84 10.34 -12.71
C ASP A 177 3.65 10.72 -13.59
N ILE A 178 3.71 10.36 -14.88
CA ILE A 178 2.63 10.53 -15.85
C ILE A 178 2.42 9.26 -16.67
N LEU A 179 1.19 9.03 -17.11
CA LEU A 179 0.87 7.97 -18.06
C LEU A 179 0.58 8.55 -19.46
N ILE A 180 0.97 7.81 -20.49
CA ILE A 180 0.59 8.05 -21.88
C ILE A 180 -0.27 6.86 -22.27
N TYR A 181 -1.60 7.01 -22.13
CA TYR A 181 -2.55 5.93 -22.32
C TYR A 181 -3.01 5.87 -23.78
N ILE A 182 -2.58 4.84 -24.50
CA ILE A 182 -3.00 4.55 -25.87
C ILE A 182 -4.15 3.54 -25.89
N PHE A 183 -5.22 3.88 -26.59
CA PHE A 183 -6.42 3.06 -26.72
C PHE A 183 -6.94 3.05 -28.15
N THR A 184 -7.80 2.09 -28.45
CA THR A 184 -8.37 1.81 -29.78
C THR A 184 -9.89 1.74 -29.69
N ASN A 185 -10.55 1.66 -30.85
CA ASN A 185 -12.01 1.53 -30.91
C ASN A 185 -12.52 0.22 -30.27
N SER A 186 -11.69 -0.81 -30.17
CA SER A 186 -12.05 -2.08 -29.54
C SER A 186 -11.95 -2.07 -28.01
N ASN A 187 -11.19 -1.14 -27.41
CA ASN A 187 -10.92 -1.16 -25.97
C ASN A 187 -11.20 0.16 -25.23
N TYR A 188 -11.63 1.23 -25.92
CA TYR A 188 -11.94 2.52 -25.26
C TYR A 188 -13.03 2.39 -24.18
N ASN A 189 -14.02 1.50 -24.39
CA ASN A 189 -15.09 1.23 -23.44
C ASN A 189 -14.88 -0.08 -22.66
N ASN A 190 -13.67 -0.64 -22.68
CA ASN A 190 -13.35 -1.79 -21.85
C ASN A 190 -13.13 -1.33 -20.40
N ARG A 191 -14.10 -1.64 -19.55
CA ARG A 191 -14.06 -1.31 -18.12
C ARG A 191 -12.91 -1.97 -17.40
N GLU A 192 -12.62 -3.24 -17.64
CA GLU A 192 -11.52 -3.95 -16.98
C GLU A 192 -10.17 -3.23 -17.19
N ASN A 193 -9.90 -2.80 -18.42
CA ASN A 193 -8.66 -2.07 -18.73
C ASN A 193 -8.63 -0.69 -18.08
N THR A 194 -9.76 0.04 -18.13
CA THR A 194 -9.83 1.38 -17.55
C THR A 194 -9.86 1.37 -16.03
N ASP A 195 -10.44 0.35 -15.39
CA ASP A 195 -10.45 0.16 -13.95
C ASP A 195 -9.04 -0.16 -13.43
N PHE A 196 -8.30 -1.05 -14.11
CA PHE A 196 -6.89 -1.31 -13.78
C PHE A 196 -6.01 -0.06 -13.89
N ILE A 197 -6.17 0.73 -14.97
CA ILE A 197 -5.40 1.96 -15.13
C ILE A 197 -5.87 3.05 -14.16
N SER A 198 -7.16 3.11 -13.84
CA SER A 198 -7.72 3.99 -12.81
C SER A 198 -7.11 3.70 -11.45
N GLU A 199 -7.00 2.42 -11.07
CA GLU A 199 -6.32 2.00 -9.84
C GLU A 199 -4.86 2.49 -9.82
N MET A 200 -4.14 2.37 -10.94
CA MET A 200 -2.77 2.86 -11.04
C MET A 200 -2.66 4.39 -11.00
N LEU A 201 -3.67 5.13 -11.49
CA LEU A 201 -3.66 6.58 -11.54
C LEU A 201 -4.16 7.25 -10.25
N THR A 202 -5.04 6.58 -9.51
CA THR A 202 -5.85 7.19 -8.45
C THR A 202 -5.78 6.47 -7.10
N SER A 203 -5.18 5.26 -7.02
CA SER A 203 -5.10 4.53 -5.76
C SER A 203 -4.46 5.34 -4.64
N ILE A 204 -3.29 5.94 -4.91
CA ILE A 204 -2.54 6.79 -3.98
C ILE A 204 -1.88 7.90 -4.77
N GLY A 205 -2.31 9.12 -4.49
CA GLY A 205 -2.05 10.29 -5.30
C GLY A 205 -2.77 10.23 -6.64
N MET A 206 -3.08 11.40 -7.16
CA MET A 206 -3.66 11.55 -8.49
C MET A 206 -2.56 11.88 -9.49
N ARG A 207 -2.32 10.97 -10.43
CA ARG A 207 -1.36 11.16 -11.53
C ARG A 207 -2.06 11.74 -12.73
N LYS A 208 -1.31 12.46 -13.56
CA LYS A 208 -1.83 13.01 -14.81
C LYS A 208 -1.57 12.06 -15.98
N CYS A 209 -2.38 12.15 -17.03
CA CYS A 209 -2.16 11.36 -18.23
C CYS A 209 -2.39 12.11 -19.54
N PHE A 210 -1.75 11.63 -20.60
CA PHE A 210 -2.15 11.90 -21.97
C PHE A 210 -3.02 10.77 -22.50
N LEU A 211 -3.98 11.13 -23.34
CA LEU A 211 -4.85 10.18 -24.02
C LEU A 211 -4.48 10.15 -25.51
N ILE A 212 -4.17 8.95 -26.02
CA ILE A 212 -3.84 8.73 -27.43
C ILE A 212 -4.85 7.75 -28.02
N TYR A 213 -5.71 8.25 -28.91
CA TYR A 213 -6.71 7.43 -29.57
C TYR A 213 -6.22 7.00 -30.94
N ARG A 214 -5.93 5.70 -31.10
CA ARG A 214 -5.73 5.09 -32.42
C ARG A 214 -7.08 4.72 -33.02
N VAL A 215 -7.42 5.34 -34.15
CA VAL A 215 -8.77 5.30 -34.71
C VAL A 215 -8.74 5.36 -36.24
N TYR A 216 -9.81 4.93 -36.91
CA TYR A 216 -9.91 5.07 -38.36
C TYR A 216 -9.91 6.55 -38.79
N PRO A 217 -9.31 6.89 -39.95
CA PRO A 217 -9.30 8.25 -40.48
C PRO A 217 -10.70 8.88 -40.59
N SER A 218 -11.73 8.06 -40.83
CA SER A 218 -13.12 8.49 -41.02
C SER A 218 -13.79 9.10 -39.79
N PHE A 219 -13.24 8.88 -38.58
CA PHE A 219 -13.85 9.41 -37.36
C PHE A 219 -13.72 10.92 -37.31
N GLU A 220 -14.82 11.59 -37.00
CA GLU A 220 -14.84 13.03 -36.84
C GLU A 220 -14.14 13.46 -35.54
N THR A 221 -13.68 14.71 -35.48
CA THR A 221 -13.02 15.25 -34.28
C THR A 221 -13.92 15.17 -33.05
N ARG A 222 -15.24 15.36 -33.24
CA ARG A 222 -16.22 15.27 -32.17
C ARG A 222 -16.33 13.86 -31.59
N GLU A 223 -16.43 12.84 -32.44
CA GLU A 223 -16.50 11.43 -32.00
C GLU A 223 -15.24 11.02 -31.25
N VAL A 224 -14.07 11.40 -31.76
CA VAL A 224 -12.78 11.16 -31.09
C VAL A 224 -12.74 11.80 -29.71
N GLN A 225 -13.23 13.04 -29.59
CA GLN A 225 -13.31 13.73 -28.30
C GLN A 225 -14.29 13.03 -27.34
N GLU A 226 -15.48 12.64 -27.80
CA GLU A 226 -16.49 11.96 -26.99
C GLU A 226 -15.98 10.61 -26.44
N HIS A 227 -15.29 9.82 -27.28
CA HIS A 227 -14.68 8.55 -26.87
C HIS A 227 -13.52 8.79 -25.88
N ALA A 228 -12.68 9.79 -26.13
CA ALA A 228 -11.60 10.14 -25.21
C ALA A 228 -12.14 10.61 -23.85
N MET A 229 -13.24 11.37 -23.82
CA MET A 229 -13.87 11.78 -22.56
C MET A 229 -14.54 10.63 -21.82
N THR A 230 -15.04 9.62 -22.54
CA THR A 230 -15.51 8.37 -21.93
C THR A 230 -14.37 7.66 -21.20
N VAL A 231 -13.21 7.52 -21.86
CA VAL A 231 -12.00 6.97 -21.23
C VAL A 231 -11.58 7.83 -20.03
N ALA A 232 -11.50 9.15 -20.21
CA ALA A 232 -11.12 10.08 -19.15
C ALA A 232 -12.03 9.97 -17.90
N GLY A 233 -13.34 9.88 -18.12
CA GLY A 233 -14.33 9.66 -17.07
C GLY A 233 -14.21 8.31 -16.39
N ASN A 234 -13.84 7.25 -17.13
CA ASN A 234 -13.56 5.95 -16.53
C ASN A 234 -12.28 5.98 -15.66
N LEU A 235 -11.25 6.74 -16.08
CA LEU A 235 -9.98 6.83 -15.37
C LEU A 235 -10.03 7.72 -14.12
N TYR A 236 -10.78 8.82 -14.15
CA TYR A 236 -10.73 9.85 -13.10
C TYR A 236 -12.09 10.26 -12.54
N GLY A 237 -13.19 9.72 -13.06
CA GLY A 237 -14.54 10.15 -12.69
C GLY A 237 -14.80 11.62 -13.04
N SER A 238 -15.41 12.36 -12.11
CA SER A 238 -15.86 13.74 -12.32
C SER A 238 -14.73 14.77 -12.41
N VAL A 239 -13.50 14.40 -12.02
CA VAL A 239 -12.34 15.31 -12.00
C VAL A 239 -11.43 15.15 -13.21
N ALA A 240 -11.85 14.40 -14.24
CA ALA A 240 -11.05 14.07 -15.42
C ALA A 240 -10.36 15.26 -16.10
N ASP A 241 -11.06 16.39 -16.22
CA ASP A 241 -10.54 17.60 -16.86
C ASP A 241 -9.30 18.20 -16.15
N GLN A 242 -9.07 17.85 -14.88
CA GLN A 242 -7.92 18.34 -14.11
C GLN A 242 -6.66 17.50 -14.33
N TYR A 243 -6.83 16.24 -14.75
CA TYR A 243 -5.76 15.23 -14.81
C TYR A 243 -5.42 14.77 -16.23
N VAL A 244 -6.27 15.04 -17.22
CA VAL A 244 -5.93 14.85 -18.63
C VAL A 244 -5.12 16.03 -19.15
N LEU A 245 -3.85 15.78 -19.50
CA LEU A 245 -2.92 16.78 -20.02
C LEU A 245 -3.18 17.15 -21.48
N GLY A 246 -3.79 16.24 -22.24
CA GLY A 246 -4.10 16.44 -23.64
C GLY A 246 -4.63 15.18 -24.30
N VAL A 247 -5.40 15.38 -25.37
CA VAL A 247 -5.99 14.31 -26.18
C VAL A 247 -5.42 14.38 -27.59
N TYR A 248 -4.86 13.27 -28.03
CA TYR A 248 -4.25 13.09 -29.35
C TYR A 248 -4.90 11.93 -30.08
N ARG A 249 -4.89 11.99 -31.40
CA ARG A 249 -5.28 10.87 -32.26
C ARG A 249 -4.16 10.46 -33.20
N THR A 250 -4.19 9.20 -33.60
CA THR A 250 -3.44 8.68 -34.73
C THR A 250 -4.38 7.87 -35.60
N ASP A 251 -4.18 7.93 -36.91
CA ASP A 251 -4.95 7.16 -37.85
C ASP A 251 -4.45 5.70 -37.87
N GLU A 252 -5.35 4.73 -38.01
CA GLU A 252 -4.97 3.34 -38.32
C GLU A 252 -4.30 3.28 -39.70
N ASP A 253 -3.08 2.77 -39.74
CA ASP A 253 -2.24 2.68 -40.94
C ASP A 253 -1.46 1.35 -40.89
N ASN A 254 -1.61 0.51 -41.92
CA ASN A 254 -0.95 -0.79 -41.99
C ASN A 254 0.58 -0.67 -42.04
N ALA A 255 1.11 0.39 -42.68
CA ALA A 255 2.55 0.64 -42.72
C ALA A 255 3.09 1.02 -41.32
N VAL A 256 2.26 1.68 -40.50
CA VAL A 256 2.59 1.96 -39.10
C VAL A 256 2.52 0.68 -38.25
N ALA A 257 1.54 -0.18 -38.52
CA ALA A 257 1.38 -1.46 -37.81
C ALA A 257 2.50 -2.47 -38.15
N SER A 258 3.03 -2.46 -39.38
CA SER A 258 4.16 -3.31 -39.79
C SER A 258 5.53 -2.75 -39.41
N GLY A 259 5.60 -1.53 -38.89
CA GLY A 259 6.85 -0.87 -38.51
C GLY A 259 7.57 -0.17 -39.67
N GLU A 260 7.02 -0.16 -40.88
CA GLU A 260 7.60 0.51 -42.06
C GLU A 260 7.56 2.04 -41.96
N LYS A 261 6.69 2.58 -41.10
CA LYS A 261 6.47 4.01 -40.93
C LYS A 261 6.22 4.37 -39.47
N PHE A 262 6.72 5.52 -39.05
CA PHE A 262 6.40 6.07 -37.72
C PHE A 262 4.94 6.55 -37.64
N MET A 263 4.30 6.23 -36.51
CA MET A 263 3.04 6.81 -36.07
C MET A 263 3.10 8.34 -36.06
N THR A 264 2.06 8.98 -36.58
CA THR A 264 1.91 10.44 -36.60
C THR A 264 0.78 10.86 -35.68
N LEU A 265 1.12 11.53 -34.58
CA LEU A 265 0.14 12.04 -33.62
C LEU A 265 -0.37 13.42 -34.04
N ARG A 266 -1.68 13.62 -33.93
CA ARG A 266 -2.34 14.90 -34.14
C ARG A 266 -3.15 15.27 -32.90
N PRO A 267 -3.06 16.50 -32.39
CA PRO A 267 -3.94 16.92 -31.32
C PRO A 267 -5.40 16.89 -31.80
N VAL A 268 -6.33 16.51 -30.91
CA VAL A 268 -7.76 16.50 -31.24
C VAL A 268 -8.29 17.93 -31.33
N ARG A 269 -7.86 18.80 -30.42
CA ARG A 269 -8.15 20.24 -30.48
C ARG A 269 -7.08 20.95 -31.31
N LYS A 270 -7.47 21.84 -32.22
CA LYS A 270 -6.52 22.45 -33.18
C LYS A 270 -5.54 23.42 -32.51
N GLU A 271 -5.94 23.99 -31.38
CA GLU A 271 -5.18 24.91 -30.55
C GLU A 271 -4.12 24.21 -29.68
N ASP A 272 -4.26 22.90 -29.46
CA ASP A 272 -3.31 22.13 -28.65
C ASP A 272 -1.97 21.96 -29.39
N PRO A 273 -0.84 22.01 -28.68
CA PRO A 273 0.47 21.81 -29.29
C PRO A 273 0.63 20.38 -29.81
N SER A 274 1.63 20.17 -30.68
CA SER A 274 2.07 18.82 -31.05
C SER A 274 2.42 18.01 -29.80
N PHE A 275 2.29 16.68 -29.86
CA PHE A 275 2.52 15.83 -28.69
C PHE A 275 3.93 16.01 -28.09
N LEU A 276 4.96 16.09 -28.94
CA LEU A 276 6.33 16.31 -28.49
C LEU A 276 6.53 17.69 -27.86
N ASP A 277 5.87 18.72 -28.38
CA ASP A 277 5.90 20.05 -27.78
C ASP A 277 5.14 20.09 -26.44
N ALA A 278 4.04 19.36 -26.33
CA ALA A 278 3.31 19.20 -25.08
C ALA A 278 4.19 18.56 -24.00
N LEU A 279 4.88 17.46 -24.33
CA LEU A 279 5.84 16.81 -23.42
C LEU A 279 6.97 17.75 -22.98
N LYS A 280 7.54 18.53 -23.92
CA LYS A 280 8.61 19.50 -23.62
C LYS A 280 8.15 20.66 -22.74
N ARG A 281 6.87 21.06 -22.84
CA ARG A 281 6.28 22.17 -22.07
C ARG A 281 5.86 21.78 -20.65
N ILE A 282 5.95 20.50 -20.27
CA ILE A 282 5.60 20.08 -18.91
C ILE A 282 6.56 20.73 -17.92
N ASP A 283 6.00 21.51 -17.01
CA ASP A 283 6.70 21.97 -15.81
C ASP A 283 6.87 20.80 -14.85
N THR A 284 8.05 20.19 -14.88
CA THR A 284 8.36 18.98 -14.11
C THR A 284 8.34 19.21 -12.62
N GLN A 285 8.79 20.39 -12.18
CA GLN A 285 8.79 20.76 -10.77
C GLN A 285 7.36 20.91 -10.28
N LYS A 286 6.53 21.67 -11.00
CA LYS A 286 5.12 21.86 -10.64
C LYS A 286 4.36 20.54 -10.62
N LEU A 287 4.51 19.70 -11.66
CA LEU A 287 3.80 18.42 -11.74
C LEU A 287 4.20 17.49 -10.60
N ARG A 288 5.50 17.42 -10.27
CA ARG A 288 5.98 16.60 -9.16
C ARG A 288 5.48 17.12 -7.80
N LEU A 289 5.46 18.43 -7.60
CA LEU A 289 4.90 19.03 -6.38
C LEU A 289 3.41 18.71 -6.22
N GLU A 290 2.62 18.81 -7.29
CA GLU A 290 1.21 18.45 -7.30
C GLU A 290 1.01 16.96 -6.97
N LEU A 291 1.79 16.07 -7.60
CA LEU A 291 1.75 14.64 -7.35
C LEU A 291 2.13 14.31 -5.90
N LEU A 292 3.26 14.83 -5.40
CA LEU A 292 3.70 14.61 -4.03
C LEU A 292 2.69 15.15 -3.01
N SER A 293 2.11 16.33 -3.26
CA SER A 293 1.07 16.88 -2.40
C SER A 293 -0.18 15.99 -2.38
N SER A 294 -0.60 15.46 -3.54
CA SER A 294 -1.73 14.54 -3.61
C SER A 294 -1.44 13.25 -2.86
N ILE A 295 -0.26 12.65 -3.05
CA ILE A 295 0.12 11.42 -2.36
C ILE A 295 0.18 11.64 -0.84
N LEU A 296 0.78 12.75 -0.38
CA LEU A 296 0.88 13.06 1.05
C LEU A 296 -0.50 13.25 1.68
N ASN A 297 -1.44 13.90 0.99
CA ASN A 297 -2.81 14.06 1.48
C ASN A 297 -3.53 12.71 1.63
N ASP A 298 -3.37 11.80 0.67
CA ASP A 298 -3.97 10.46 0.74
C ASP A 298 -3.36 9.62 1.85
N VAL A 299 -2.03 9.70 2.00
CA VAL A 299 -1.28 9.05 3.10
C VAL A 299 -1.74 9.59 4.45
N LEU A 300 -1.92 10.90 4.60
CA LEU A 300 -2.44 11.50 5.83
C LEU A 300 -3.86 11.04 6.13
N THR A 301 -4.74 11.03 5.13
CA THR A 301 -6.13 10.57 5.27
C THR A 301 -6.20 9.12 5.72
N ARG A 302 -5.49 8.22 5.03
CA ARG A 302 -5.40 6.80 5.39
C ARG A 302 -4.78 6.59 6.77
N SER A 303 -3.74 7.36 7.13
CA SER A 303 -3.13 7.29 8.46
C SER A 303 -4.11 7.69 9.57
N GLN A 304 -4.97 8.69 9.32
CA GLN A 304 -5.98 9.13 10.27
C GLN A 304 -7.09 8.07 10.44
N GLU A 305 -7.53 7.45 9.35
CA GLU A 305 -8.48 6.33 9.39
C GLU A 305 -7.92 5.14 10.21
N LEU A 306 -6.69 4.74 9.91
CA LEU A 306 -5.99 3.68 10.64
C LEU A 306 -5.81 4.03 12.12
N LEU A 307 -5.44 5.27 12.44
CA LEU A 307 -5.36 5.74 13.82
C LEU A 307 -6.71 5.65 14.54
N GLY A 308 -7.82 5.93 13.85
CA GLY A 308 -9.17 5.74 14.37
C GLY A 308 -9.44 4.28 14.73
N GLN A 309 -9.15 3.36 13.82
CA GLN A 309 -9.32 1.91 14.03
C GLN A 309 -8.46 1.40 15.18
N ILE A 310 -7.19 1.82 15.24
CA ILE A 310 -6.25 1.50 16.31
C ILE A 310 -6.79 1.96 17.67
N LYS A 311 -7.33 3.17 17.76
CA LYS A 311 -7.91 3.70 19.01
C LYS A 311 -9.11 2.88 19.48
N ILE A 312 -10.00 2.52 18.56
CA ILE A 312 -11.19 1.70 18.86
C ILE A 312 -10.75 0.33 19.38
N SER A 313 -9.87 -0.37 18.65
CA SER A 313 -9.38 -1.69 19.04
C SER A 313 -8.64 -1.65 20.38
N ASN A 314 -7.85 -0.60 20.65
CA ASN A 314 -7.19 -0.44 21.94
C ASN A 314 -8.20 -0.23 23.09
N GLN A 315 -9.28 0.52 22.86
CA GLN A 315 -10.36 0.70 23.85
C GLN A 315 -11.08 -0.62 24.12
N GLU A 316 -11.38 -1.41 23.09
CA GLU A 316 -11.99 -2.73 23.24
C GLU A 316 -11.10 -3.66 24.08
N LEU A 317 -9.79 -3.71 23.78
CA LEU A 317 -8.84 -4.52 24.57
C LEU A 317 -8.77 -4.08 26.04
N HIS A 318 -8.85 -2.78 26.32
CA HIS A 318 -8.94 -2.29 27.69
C HIS A 318 -10.22 -2.76 28.39
N LEU A 319 -11.38 -2.69 27.72
CA LEU A 319 -12.64 -3.20 28.27
C LEU A 319 -12.60 -4.71 28.54
N TYR A 320 -12.03 -5.48 27.60
CA TYR A 320 -11.81 -6.92 27.79
C TYR A 320 -10.91 -7.22 28.98
N LEU A 321 -9.81 -6.48 29.13
CA LEU A 321 -8.89 -6.64 30.26
C LEU A 321 -9.59 -6.31 31.59
N ASP A 322 -10.33 -5.21 31.66
CA ASP A 322 -11.06 -4.79 32.85
C ASP A 322 -12.15 -5.81 33.23
N ALA A 323 -12.88 -6.34 32.25
CA ALA A 323 -13.88 -7.39 32.44
C ALA A 323 -13.23 -8.69 32.96
N LEU A 324 -12.10 -9.09 32.38
CA LEU A 324 -11.37 -10.28 32.79
C LEU A 324 -10.77 -10.15 34.20
N GLN A 325 -10.20 -8.99 34.53
CA GLN A 325 -9.72 -8.71 35.89
C GLN A 325 -10.87 -8.70 36.91
N THR A 326 -12.03 -8.17 36.53
CA THR A 326 -13.24 -8.17 37.36
C THR A 326 -13.73 -9.60 37.58
N ALA A 327 -13.84 -10.40 36.53
CA ALA A 327 -14.24 -11.80 36.60
C ALA A 327 -13.25 -12.62 37.44
N GLN A 328 -11.94 -12.44 37.23
CA GLN A 328 -10.90 -13.09 38.03
C GLN A 328 -11.02 -12.72 39.51
N SER A 329 -11.21 -11.44 39.81
CA SER A 329 -11.39 -10.96 41.19
C SER A 329 -12.63 -11.57 41.84
N HIS A 330 -13.72 -11.68 41.08
CA HIS A 330 -14.95 -12.34 41.55
C HIS A 330 -14.73 -13.82 41.84
N CYS A 331 -14.13 -14.57 40.90
CA CYS A 331 -13.82 -15.99 41.08
C CYS A 331 -12.88 -16.24 42.27
N VAL A 332 -11.87 -15.38 42.47
CA VAL A 332 -10.97 -15.46 43.63
C VAL A 332 -11.74 -15.21 44.92
N HIS A 333 -12.60 -14.18 44.95
CA HIS A 333 -13.43 -13.88 46.12
C HIS A 333 -14.37 -15.04 46.48
N GLU A 334 -15.08 -15.59 45.50
CA GLU A 334 -15.98 -16.74 45.68
C GLU A 334 -15.24 -17.99 46.17
N SER A 335 -14.06 -18.25 45.60
CA SER A 335 -13.18 -19.36 46.03
C SER A 335 -12.69 -19.19 47.46
N LEU A 336 -12.37 -17.95 47.87
CA LEU A 336 -11.96 -17.63 49.24
C LEU A 336 -13.09 -17.81 50.26
N GLN A 337 -14.35 -17.54 49.90
CA GLN A 337 -15.50 -17.78 50.79
C GLN A 337 -15.66 -19.27 51.13
N HIS A 338 -15.35 -20.15 50.18
CA HIS A 338 -15.43 -21.60 50.33
C HIS A 338 -14.07 -22.22 50.72
N PHE A 339 -13.06 -21.39 50.99
CA PHE A 339 -11.73 -21.86 51.33
C PHE A 339 -11.73 -22.50 52.72
N PRO A 340 -11.38 -23.79 52.85
CA PRO A 340 -11.49 -24.51 54.12
C PRO A 340 -10.30 -24.15 55.03
N VAL A 341 -10.31 -22.92 55.56
CA VAL A 341 -9.25 -22.36 56.43
C VAL A 341 -8.95 -23.30 57.59
N ASP A 342 -9.97 -23.88 58.19
CA ASP A 342 -9.88 -24.84 59.28
C ASP A 342 -9.16 -26.14 58.87
N ARG A 343 -9.36 -26.67 57.66
CA ARG A 343 -8.60 -27.83 57.16
C ARG A 343 -7.15 -27.45 56.87
N VAL A 344 -6.90 -26.28 56.29
CA VAL A 344 -5.55 -25.77 56.00
C VAL A 344 -4.78 -25.53 57.30
N MET A 345 -5.40 -24.88 58.28
CA MET A 345 -4.81 -24.64 59.60
C MET A 345 -4.56 -25.95 60.34
N LYS A 346 -5.49 -26.91 60.28
CA LYS A 346 -5.27 -28.23 60.87
C LYS A 346 -4.09 -28.93 60.21
N ARG A 347 -4.01 -28.91 58.88
CA ARG A 347 -2.87 -29.48 58.14
C ARG A 347 -1.56 -28.76 58.43
N PHE A 348 -1.58 -27.44 58.57
CA PHE A 348 -0.41 -26.65 58.99
C PHE A 348 0.05 -27.07 60.38
N VAL A 349 -0.87 -27.22 61.34
CA VAL A 349 -0.57 -27.71 62.68
C VAL A 349 -0.03 -29.14 62.63
N ASP A 350 -0.61 -30.03 61.84
CA ASP A 350 -0.12 -31.40 61.67
C ASP A 350 1.31 -31.41 61.09
N ILE A 351 1.58 -30.58 60.08
CA ILE A 351 2.91 -30.41 59.49
C ILE A 351 3.88 -29.82 60.51
N TRP A 352 3.48 -28.78 61.25
CA TRP A 352 4.29 -28.13 62.29
C TRP A 352 4.64 -29.10 63.43
N MET A 353 3.69 -29.93 63.87
CA MET A 353 3.94 -30.94 64.90
C MET A 353 4.83 -32.09 64.39
N SER A 354 4.72 -32.47 63.12
CA SER A 354 5.56 -33.51 62.52
C SER A 354 6.95 -33.04 62.13
N THR A 355 7.14 -31.73 61.88
CA THR A 355 8.45 -31.11 61.59
C THR A 355 9.18 -30.58 62.82
N ASP A 356 8.52 -30.56 63.99
CA ASP A 356 9.03 -30.33 65.35
C ASP A 356 10.32 -29.45 65.41
N PRO A 357 10.23 -28.14 65.10
CA PRO A 357 11.40 -27.27 64.96
C PRO A 357 12.25 -27.26 66.24
N PRO A 358 13.60 -27.30 66.16
CA PRO A 358 14.49 -27.48 67.32
C PRO A 358 14.24 -26.49 68.48
N PHE A 359 13.81 -25.27 68.15
CA PHE A 359 13.47 -24.21 69.10
C PHE A 359 12.27 -24.56 70.01
N VAL A 360 11.31 -25.35 69.53
CA VAL A 360 10.12 -25.77 70.30
C VAL A 360 10.46 -26.87 71.31
N LYS A 361 11.41 -27.77 70.99
CA LYS A 361 11.95 -28.75 71.95
C LYS A 361 12.67 -28.10 73.13
N ALA A 362 13.38 -26.98 72.88
CA ALA A 362 14.04 -26.22 73.94
C ALA A 362 13.03 -25.55 74.89
N MET A 363 11.91 -25.01 74.37
CA MET A 363 10.89 -24.40 75.22
C MET A 363 10.12 -25.40 76.09
N ARG A 364 9.82 -26.61 75.60
CA ARG A 364 9.11 -27.64 76.37
C ARG A 364 9.87 -28.11 77.62
N LYS A 365 11.20 -28.00 77.65
CA LYS A 365 12.04 -28.31 78.83
C LYS A 365 12.02 -27.23 79.91
N THR A 366 11.59 -26.00 79.59
CA THR A 366 11.78 -24.84 80.47
C THR A 366 10.49 -24.45 81.22
N GLY A 367 9.43 -25.26 81.15
CA GLY A 367 8.20 -25.05 81.95
C GLY A 367 7.33 -23.84 81.58
N ASN A 368 7.73 -23.03 80.60
CA ASN A 368 6.90 -21.94 80.08
C ASN A 368 6.00 -22.46 78.95
N VAL A 369 4.76 -22.83 79.30
CA VAL A 369 3.70 -23.10 78.33
C VAL A 369 3.23 -21.77 77.76
N ILE A 370 3.69 -21.44 76.55
CA ILE A 370 3.20 -20.29 75.79
C ILE A 370 1.88 -20.69 75.13
N GLU A 371 0.75 -20.31 75.73
CA GLU A 371 -0.62 -20.35 75.16
C GLU A 371 -0.80 -19.48 73.88
N PHE A 372 0.29 -18.97 73.31
CA PHE A 372 0.32 -17.68 72.62
C PHE A 372 0.26 -17.68 71.08
N PRO A 373 0.24 -18.81 70.33
CA PRO A 373 -0.24 -18.77 68.95
C PRO A 373 -1.74 -19.10 68.85
N PHE A 374 -2.27 -19.96 69.73
CA PHE A 374 -3.61 -20.54 69.60
C PHE A 374 -4.74 -19.54 69.91
N LYS A 375 -4.62 -18.74 70.98
CA LYS A 375 -5.65 -17.73 71.33
C LYS A 375 -5.73 -16.60 70.31
N VAL A 376 -4.60 -16.18 69.74
CA VAL A 376 -4.56 -15.14 68.70
C VAL A 376 -5.22 -15.65 67.42
N LEU A 377 -4.88 -16.87 66.96
CA LEU A 377 -5.46 -17.48 65.75
C LEU A 377 -6.97 -17.73 65.83
N VAL A 378 -7.49 -18.20 66.98
CA VAL A 378 -8.94 -18.44 67.18
C VAL A 378 -9.73 -17.12 67.19
N SER A 379 -9.13 -16.02 67.68
CA SER A 379 -9.78 -14.71 67.67
C SER A 379 -9.89 -14.11 66.26
N THR A 380 -8.88 -14.35 65.39
CA THR A 380 -8.87 -13.85 64.00
C THR A 380 -9.89 -14.57 63.13
N ALA A 381 -10.07 -15.88 63.31
CA ALA A 381 -11.09 -16.66 62.59
C ALA A 381 -12.54 -16.20 62.90
N LYS A 382 -12.83 -15.78 64.13
CA LYS A 382 -14.14 -15.21 64.50
C LYS A 382 -14.37 -13.81 63.91
N LYS A 383 -13.31 -13.00 63.76
CA LYS A 383 -13.42 -11.64 63.21
C LYS A 383 -13.68 -11.65 61.69
N ILE A 384 -13.04 -12.56 60.96
CA ILE A 384 -13.23 -12.71 59.51
C ILE A 384 -14.67 -13.17 59.19
N LYS A 385 -15.24 -14.06 60.00
CA LYS A 385 -16.63 -14.54 59.84
C LYS A 385 -17.71 -13.44 59.97
N GLY A 386 -17.40 -12.34 60.69
CA GLY A 386 -18.33 -11.22 60.90
C GLY A 386 -18.26 -10.12 59.84
N THR A 387 -17.27 -10.15 58.93
CA THR A 387 -17.06 -9.07 57.95
C THR A 387 -17.65 -9.40 56.56
N PHE A 388 -18.13 -10.63 56.35
CA PHE A 388 -18.62 -11.16 55.07
C PHE A 388 -20.15 -11.18 54.95
N LEU A 389 -20.88 -10.57 55.88
CA LEU A 389 -22.34 -10.51 55.89
C LEU A 389 -22.80 -9.05 55.81
N ASP A 390 -22.73 -8.44 54.62
CA ASP A 390 -23.50 -7.23 54.35
C ASP A 390 -24.00 -7.15 52.89
N LYS A 391 -25.33 -7.25 52.78
CA LYS A 391 -26.30 -6.78 51.77
C LYS A 391 -25.99 -6.92 50.27
N GLU A 392 -26.64 -7.92 49.67
CA GLU A 392 -26.98 -7.98 48.24
C GLU A 392 -27.87 -6.79 47.82
N LYS A 393 -27.46 -6.08 46.77
CA LYS A 393 -28.35 -5.32 45.89
C LYS A 393 -28.36 -6.00 44.53
N GLN A 394 -29.52 -6.49 44.12
CA GLN A 394 -29.76 -6.99 42.77
C GLN A 394 -29.65 -5.84 41.76
N VAL A 395 -28.79 -6.02 40.75
CA VAL A 395 -28.80 -5.29 39.48
C VAL A 395 -28.96 -6.36 38.40
N ASP A 396 -29.92 -6.16 37.50
CA ASP A 396 -30.29 -7.09 36.43
C ASP A 396 -29.08 -7.58 35.62
N ARG A 397 -28.94 -8.91 35.54
CA ARG A 397 -27.81 -9.64 34.92
C ARG A 397 -28.13 -10.22 33.54
N GLU A 398 -29.33 -10.00 33.00
CA GLU A 398 -29.78 -10.75 31.82
C GLU A 398 -29.15 -10.33 30.48
N ASN A 399 -28.50 -9.16 30.38
CA ASN A 399 -27.93 -8.70 29.10
C ASN A 399 -26.43 -8.97 28.88
N PHE A 400 -25.68 -9.44 29.90
CA PHE A 400 -24.21 -9.55 29.80
C PHE A 400 -23.74 -10.94 29.34
N ASN A 401 -24.48 -11.99 29.68
CA ASN A 401 -24.08 -13.38 29.37
C ASN A 401 -24.23 -13.74 27.89
N ASP A 402 -25.15 -13.08 27.18
CA ASP A 402 -25.41 -13.37 25.77
C ASP A 402 -24.33 -12.74 24.87
N VAL A 403 -23.83 -11.55 25.23
CA VAL A 403 -22.74 -10.86 24.50
C VAL A 403 -21.41 -11.60 24.64
N VAL A 404 -21.08 -12.09 25.83
CA VAL A 404 -19.80 -12.79 26.08
C VAL A 404 -19.75 -14.17 25.40
N LYS A 405 -20.90 -14.79 25.11
CA LYS A 405 -20.96 -16.08 24.41
C LYS A 405 -20.78 -15.96 22.90
N GLU A 406 -21.19 -14.86 22.29
CA GLU A 406 -20.96 -14.63 20.86
C GLU A 406 -19.48 -14.36 20.54
N ASP A 407 -18.75 -13.70 21.44
CA ASP A 407 -17.35 -13.32 21.19
C ASP A 407 -16.31 -14.42 21.53
N LEU A 408 -16.73 -15.52 22.17
CA LEU A 408 -15.84 -16.63 22.59
C LEU A 408 -15.98 -17.92 21.75
N LEU A 409 -16.84 -17.93 20.73
CA LEU A 409 -16.97 -19.00 19.72
C LEU A 409 -16.34 -18.56 18.39
#